data_AF-A0A536QCU8-F1
#
_entry.id   AF-A0A536QCU8-F1
#
_cell.length_a   1.000
_cell.length_b   1.000
_cell.length_c   1.000
_cell.angle_alpha   90.00
_cell.angle_beta   90.00
_cell.angle_gamma   90.00
#
_symmetry.space_group_name_H-M   'P 1'
#
loop_
_entity.id
_entity.type
_entity.pdbx_description
1 polymer ?
#
loop_
_entity_poly.entity_id
_entity_poly.type
_entity_poly.pdbx_seq_one_letter_code
_entity_poly.pdbx_strand_id
1 'polypeptide(L)'
;MLRLLLAATVWLTACASPAPAVGSSGPSSPTPSVRTDRVGNVLAPLVDDATWARLAAHRLRLPSLAAGAACPVTPAVPITTFVGPVAGPGPVYSIGNRIFYSRAPDGSLFTKVAWLSRPDYKDAALIRGARIDASGDVRFQAGGGPITGELRFDYDTGTRSQGSEEGWRFLPSTVVIDGPGCYAFQVDGVDWSLTIVMDAAANP
;
A
#
# COMPACT_ATOMS: atom_id res chain seq x y z
N MET A 1 -71.26 -41.50 45.97
CA MET A 1 -71.11 -41.39 47.44
C MET A 1 -69.68 -40.94 47.76
N LEU A 2 -69.56 -39.72 48.28
CA LEU A 2 -68.56 -39.17 49.20
C LEU A 2 -67.38 -40.08 49.62
N ARG A 3 -66.13 -39.62 49.43
CA ARG A 3 -65.22 -39.26 50.54
C ARG A 3 -63.91 -38.63 50.05
N LEU A 4 -63.76 -37.38 50.47
CA LEU A 4 -62.56 -36.54 50.52
C LEU A 4 -61.50 -37.20 51.41
N LEU A 5 -60.22 -37.20 50.99
CA LEU A 5 -59.07 -37.25 51.90
C LEU A 5 -57.99 -36.32 51.35
N LEU A 6 -57.79 -35.20 52.07
CA LEU A 6 -56.67 -34.28 51.90
C LEU A 6 -55.38 -34.98 52.33
N ALA A 7 -54.32 -34.84 51.54
CA ALA A 7 -52.94 -34.99 52.00
C ALA A 7 -52.15 -33.77 51.58
N ALA A 8 -51.74 -32.98 52.59
CA ALA A 8 -50.92 -31.80 52.43
C ALA A 8 -49.46 -32.22 52.15
N THR A 9 -48.91 -31.77 51.03
CA THR A 9 -47.48 -31.90 50.72
C THR A 9 -46.80 -30.55 50.86
N VAL A 10 -45.88 -30.50 51.82
CA VAL A 10 -44.99 -29.39 52.18
C VAL A 10 -44.01 -29.13 51.03
N TRP A 11 -43.93 -27.89 50.56
CA TRP A 11 -42.92 -27.47 49.59
C TRP A 11 -41.63 -27.10 50.35
N LEU A 12 -40.57 -27.89 50.17
CA LEU A 12 -39.21 -27.49 50.57
C LEU A 12 -38.66 -26.54 49.51
N THR A 13 -38.60 -25.25 49.83
CA THR A 13 -37.83 -24.26 49.07
C THR A 13 -36.34 -24.49 49.30
N ALA A 14 -35.66 -25.07 48.31
CA ALA A 14 -34.20 -25.10 48.29
C ALA A 14 -33.67 -23.69 47.95
N CYS A 15 -32.96 -23.06 48.88
CA CYS A 15 -32.20 -21.85 48.60
C CYS A 15 -31.04 -22.19 47.65
N ALA A 16 -31.14 -21.80 46.38
CA ALA A 16 -30.01 -21.82 45.47
C ALA A 16 -29.11 -20.62 45.78
N SER A 17 -27.90 -20.88 46.27
CA SER A 17 -26.86 -19.86 46.44
C SER A 17 -26.40 -19.34 45.07
N PRO A 18 -26.21 -18.02 44.88
CA PRO A 18 -25.61 -17.50 43.66
C PRO A 18 -24.12 -17.88 43.61
N ALA A 19 -23.70 -18.51 42.51
CA ALA A 19 -22.29 -18.74 42.21
C ALA A 19 -21.60 -17.37 41.97
N PRO A 20 -20.34 -17.19 42.41
CA PRO A 20 -19.60 -15.97 42.12
C PRO A 20 -19.39 -15.85 40.60
N ALA A 21 -19.67 -14.67 40.07
CA ALA A 21 -19.37 -14.34 38.68
C ALA A 21 -17.86 -14.43 38.48
N VAL A 22 -17.42 -15.43 37.70
CA VAL A 22 -16.06 -15.46 37.15
C VAL A 22 -15.98 -14.31 36.16
N GLY A 23 -15.28 -13.25 36.55
CA GLY A 23 -14.95 -12.15 35.66
C GLY A 23 -14.18 -12.69 34.46
N SER A 24 -14.82 -12.67 33.29
CA SER A 24 -14.15 -12.92 32.02
C SER A 24 -13.23 -11.73 31.74
N SER A 25 -12.00 -11.80 32.21
CA SER A 25 -10.90 -10.97 31.73
C SER A 25 -10.68 -11.30 30.25
N GLY A 26 -11.31 -10.51 29.37
CA GLY A 26 -11.00 -10.54 27.94
C GLY A 26 -9.51 -10.24 27.71
N PRO A 27 -8.91 -10.73 26.60
CA PRO A 27 -7.52 -10.45 26.30
C PRO A 27 -7.33 -8.94 26.17
N SER A 28 -6.55 -8.36 27.08
CA SER A 28 -6.08 -6.98 26.97
C SER A 28 -5.35 -6.85 25.65
N SER A 29 -5.88 -6.05 24.73
CA SER A 29 -5.17 -5.70 23.50
C SER A 29 -3.78 -5.19 23.87
N PRO A 30 -2.69 -5.73 23.31
CA PRO A 30 -1.36 -5.25 23.63
C PRO A 30 -1.27 -3.77 23.23
N THR A 31 -0.83 -2.93 24.18
CA THR A 31 -0.48 -1.54 23.89
C THR A 31 0.55 -1.52 22.76
N PRO A 32 0.37 -0.72 21.69
CA PRO A 32 1.34 -0.66 20.61
C PRO A 32 2.70 -0.27 21.18
N SER A 33 3.67 -1.19 21.11
CA SER A 33 5.04 -0.91 21.52
C SER A 33 5.65 0.11 20.55
N VAL A 34 6.15 1.23 21.09
CA VAL A 34 6.86 2.27 20.33
C VAL A 34 8.05 1.62 19.61
N ARG A 35 8.14 1.84 18.29
CA ARG A 35 9.25 1.35 17.48
C ARG A 35 10.41 2.33 17.57
N THR A 36 11.63 1.82 17.73
CA THR A 36 12.84 2.65 17.66
C THR A 36 13.89 2.04 16.73
N ASP A 37 14.74 2.86 16.13
CA ASP A 37 15.93 2.38 15.42
C ASP A 37 17.05 1.98 16.39
N ARG A 38 18.21 1.58 15.85
CA ARG A 38 19.38 1.14 16.64
C ARG A 38 19.98 2.23 17.53
N VAL A 39 19.69 3.50 17.27
CA VAL A 39 20.21 4.64 18.04
C VAL A 39 19.14 5.30 18.91
N GLY A 40 17.94 4.70 18.98
CA GLY A 40 16.86 5.11 19.88
C GLY A 40 15.88 6.12 19.29
N ASN A 41 15.95 6.43 17.99
CA ASN A 41 14.99 7.33 17.36
C ASN A 41 13.63 6.64 17.24
N VAL A 42 12.55 7.34 17.60
CA VAL A 42 11.18 6.84 17.42
C VAL A 42 10.86 6.74 15.94
N LEU A 43 10.45 5.55 15.50
CA LEU A 43 10.03 5.27 14.13
C LEU A 43 8.53 5.42 13.98
N ALA A 44 8.10 5.76 12.76
CA ALA A 44 6.68 5.70 12.41
C ALA A 44 6.11 4.29 12.66
N PRO A 45 4.81 4.19 12.99
CA PRO A 45 4.15 2.90 13.05
C PRO A 45 4.25 2.19 11.70
N LEU A 46 4.19 0.86 11.72
CA LEU A 46 4.00 0.10 10.48
C LEU A 46 2.56 0.30 10.00
N VAL A 47 2.36 0.26 8.69
CA VAL A 47 1.03 0.20 8.10
C VAL A 47 0.46 -1.19 8.43
N ASP A 48 -0.72 -1.22 9.03
CA ASP A 48 -1.38 -2.47 9.44
C ASP A 48 -2.00 -3.22 8.25
N ASP A 49 -2.27 -4.51 8.45
CA ASP A 49 -2.84 -5.38 7.42
C ASP A 49 -4.22 -4.91 6.96
N ALA A 50 -5.00 -4.28 7.85
CA ALA A 50 -6.31 -3.73 7.50
C ALA A 50 -6.19 -2.58 6.49
N THR A 51 -5.21 -1.70 6.68
CA THR A 51 -4.91 -0.61 5.74
C THR A 51 -4.42 -1.17 4.42
N TRP A 52 -3.52 -2.15 4.43
CA TRP A 52 -3.08 -2.81 3.20
C TRP A 52 -4.22 -3.50 2.46
N ALA A 53 -5.11 -4.20 3.18
CA ALA A 53 -6.28 -4.84 2.59
C ALA A 53 -7.23 -3.81 1.95
N ARG A 54 -7.45 -2.66 2.59
CA ARG A 54 -8.24 -1.56 2.02
C ARG A 54 -7.62 -1.00 0.74
N LEU A 55 -6.30 -0.80 0.72
CA LEU A 55 -5.60 -0.34 -0.47
C LEU A 55 -5.67 -1.37 -1.61
N ALA A 56 -5.45 -2.65 -1.30
CA ALA A 56 -5.53 -3.74 -2.27
C ALA A 56 -6.94 -3.95 -2.83
N ALA A 57 -7.99 -3.61 -2.05
CA ALA A 57 -9.38 -3.69 -2.47
C ALA A 57 -9.76 -2.67 -3.56
N HIS A 58 -8.95 -1.63 -3.79
CA HIS A 58 -9.12 -0.79 -4.98
C HIS A 58 -9.01 -1.67 -6.22
N ARG A 59 -9.98 -1.57 -7.13
CA ARG A 59 -9.90 -2.27 -8.42
C ARG A 59 -8.81 -1.63 -9.26
N LEU A 60 -7.95 -2.45 -9.87
CA LEU A 60 -7.02 -1.98 -10.89
C LEU A 60 -7.80 -1.53 -12.14
N ARG A 61 -7.76 -0.23 -12.43
CA ARG A 61 -8.48 0.45 -13.52
C ARG A 61 -7.47 1.21 -14.37
N LEU A 62 -6.83 0.49 -15.29
CA LEU A 62 -5.89 1.09 -16.22
C LEU A 62 -6.61 1.45 -17.53
N PRO A 63 -6.24 2.58 -18.18
CA PRO A 63 -6.72 2.88 -19.52
C PRO A 63 -6.20 1.82 -20.50
N SER A 64 -6.99 1.51 -21.52
CA SER A 64 -6.53 0.73 -22.68
C SER A 64 -6.24 1.66 -23.85
N LEU A 65 -5.19 1.37 -24.63
CA LEU A 65 -4.90 2.11 -25.86
C LEU A 65 -5.43 1.38 -27.08
N ALA A 66 -5.97 2.16 -28.03
CA ALA A 66 -6.24 1.64 -29.37
C ALA A 66 -4.92 1.26 -30.05
N ALA A 67 -4.96 0.24 -30.90
CA ALA A 67 -3.78 -0.19 -31.66
C ALA A 67 -3.20 0.99 -32.47
N GLY A 68 -1.88 1.22 -32.31
CA GLY A 68 -1.16 2.30 -32.98
C GLY A 68 -1.35 3.69 -32.37
N ALA A 69 -2.15 3.85 -31.30
CA ALA A 69 -2.25 5.11 -30.59
C ALA A 69 -0.90 5.47 -29.94
N ALA A 70 -0.56 6.75 -29.93
CA ALA A 70 0.59 7.24 -29.20
C ALA A 70 0.41 7.01 -27.69
N CYS A 71 1.51 6.71 -26.99
CA CYS A 71 1.49 6.58 -25.53
C CYS A 71 1.15 7.95 -24.90
N PRO A 72 0.05 8.09 -24.14
CA PRO A 72 -0.34 9.36 -23.54
C PRO A 72 0.46 9.59 -22.26
N VAL A 73 1.77 9.77 -22.40
CA VAL A 73 2.72 9.96 -21.30
C VAL A 73 2.25 11.10 -20.40
N THR A 74 2.18 10.83 -19.10
CA THR A 74 1.83 11.87 -18.11
C THR A 74 2.93 12.93 -18.11
N PRO A 75 2.59 14.23 -18.26
CA PRO A 75 3.60 15.28 -18.21
C PRO A 75 4.37 15.27 -16.88
N ALA A 76 5.68 15.45 -16.96
CA ALA A 76 6.52 15.66 -15.79
C ALA A 76 6.72 17.17 -15.58
N VAL A 77 6.49 17.65 -14.37
CA VAL A 77 6.64 19.06 -14.00
C VAL A 77 7.76 19.22 -12.98
N PRO A 78 8.57 20.28 -13.07
CA PRO A 78 9.54 20.58 -12.02
C PRO A 78 8.81 20.90 -10.71
N ILE A 79 9.33 20.41 -9.60
CA ILE A 79 8.95 20.85 -8.25
C ILE A 79 10.17 21.49 -7.61
N THR A 80 9.98 22.62 -6.95
CA THR A 80 11.07 23.46 -6.42
C THR A 80 11.84 22.81 -5.28
N THR A 81 11.30 21.73 -4.72
CA THR A 81 11.66 21.16 -3.43
C THR A 81 12.30 19.78 -3.54
N PHE A 82 12.67 19.34 -4.76
CA PHE A 82 13.25 18.01 -5.04
C PHE A 82 14.08 17.98 -6.34
N VAL A 83 14.99 17.00 -6.45
CA VAL A 83 15.91 16.81 -7.58
C VAL A 83 15.20 16.08 -8.73
N GLY A 84 14.46 16.84 -9.54
CA GLY A 84 13.98 16.39 -10.84
C GLY A 84 12.48 16.60 -11.07
N PRO A 85 12.04 16.55 -12.33
CA PRO A 85 10.63 16.67 -12.67
C PRO A 85 9.86 15.43 -12.20
N VAL A 86 8.63 15.64 -11.74
CA VAL A 86 7.75 14.59 -11.23
C VAL A 86 6.49 14.48 -12.07
N ALA A 87 5.95 13.27 -12.21
CA ALA A 87 4.73 13.02 -12.98
C ALA A 87 3.59 12.55 -12.07
N GLY A 88 2.38 12.94 -12.44
CA GLY A 88 1.16 12.68 -11.70
C GLY A 88 0.64 13.91 -10.95
N PRO A 89 -0.66 13.94 -10.62
CA PRO A 89 -1.27 15.07 -9.89
C PRO A 89 -0.93 15.09 -8.40
N GLY A 90 -0.30 14.03 -7.89
CA GLY A 90 -0.06 13.82 -6.47
C GLY A 90 -1.27 13.21 -5.74
N PRO A 91 -1.14 12.91 -4.44
CA PRO A 91 -0.04 13.32 -3.57
C PRO A 91 1.22 12.45 -3.64
N VAL A 92 1.15 11.31 -4.33
CA VAL A 92 2.29 10.46 -4.66
C VAL A 92 2.60 10.58 -6.15
N TYR A 93 3.86 10.81 -6.46
CA TYR A 93 4.37 11.08 -7.80
C TYR A 93 5.41 10.03 -8.19
N SER A 94 5.56 9.81 -9.48
CA SER A 94 6.80 9.23 -10.01
C SER A 94 7.82 10.33 -10.25
N ILE A 95 9.10 9.98 -10.14
CA ILE A 95 10.18 10.86 -10.54
C ILE A 95 10.52 10.54 -12.00
N GLY A 96 10.34 11.54 -12.85
CA GLY A 96 10.28 11.37 -14.30
C GLY A 96 8.97 10.76 -14.78
N ASN A 97 8.83 10.65 -16.10
CA ASN A 97 7.67 10.12 -16.80
C ASN A 97 8.03 9.07 -17.87
N ARG A 98 9.25 8.55 -17.83
CA ARG A 98 9.76 7.55 -18.77
C ARG A 98 10.43 6.40 -18.05
N ILE A 99 10.31 5.22 -18.63
CA ILE A 99 11.04 4.02 -18.22
C ILE A 99 12.20 3.80 -19.18
N PHE A 100 13.42 4.01 -18.70
CA PHE A 100 14.64 3.66 -19.44
C PHE A 100 15.18 2.34 -18.91
N TYR A 101 14.88 1.24 -19.60
CA TYR A 101 15.20 -0.10 -19.11
C TYR A 101 16.55 -0.61 -19.59
N SER A 102 17.20 -1.38 -18.73
CA SER A 102 18.35 -2.22 -19.05
C SER A 102 17.91 -3.67 -19.12
N ARG A 103 18.64 -4.49 -19.90
CA ARG A 103 18.41 -5.92 -19.98
C ARG A 103 19.41 -6.67 -19.09
N ALA A 104 18.90 -7.51 -18.19
CA ALA A 104 19.70 -8.41 -17.38
C ALA A 104 20.16 -9.63 -18.21
N PRO A 105 21.20 -10.37 -17.78
CA PRO A 105 21.65 -11.58 -18.46
C PRO A 105 20.57 -12.67 -18.59
N ASP A 106 19.61 -12.72 -17.66
CA ASP A 106 18.46 -13.63 -17.69
C ASP A 106 17.34 -13.18 -18.65
N GLY A 107 17.53 -12.05 -19.34
CA GLY A 107 16.58 -11.46 -20.28
C GLY A 107 15.59 -10.47 -19.65
N SER A 108 15.51 -10.38 -18.32
CA SER A 108 14.59 -9.47 -17.63
C SER A 108 14.91 -8.00 -17.97
N LEU A 109 13.87 -7.20 -18.22
CA LEU A 109 14.03 -5.76 -18.43
C LEU A 109 13.74 -5.03 -17.12
N PHE A 110 14.70 -4.27 -16.62
CA PHE A 110 14.60 -3.60 -15.34
C PHE A 110 15.04 -2.15 -15.44
N THR A 111 14.47 -1.30 -14.60
CA THR A 111 14.86 0.11 -14.49
C THR A 111 14.73 0.60 -13.06
N LYS A 112 15.40 1.71 -12.75
CA LYS A 112 15.11 2.47 -11.55
C LYS A 112 13.91 3.37 -11.81
N VAL A 113 12.85 3.20 -11.03
CA VAL A 113 11.80 4.22 -10.89
C VAL A 113 11.72 4.58 -9.42
N ALA A 114 11.85 5.87 -9.12
CA ALA A 114 11.67 6.38 -7.77
C ALA A 114 10.32 7.06 -7.63
N TRP A 115 9.74 6.92 -6.45
CA TRP A 115 8.46 7.52 -6.09
C TRP A 115 8.66 8.53 -4.98
N LEU A 116 7.80 9.53 -4.96
CA LEU A 116 7.92 10.67 -4.06
C LEU A 116 6.54 11.06 -3.54
N SER A 117 6.41 11.35 -2.24
CA SER A 117 5.19 11.94 -1.70
C SER A 117 5.45 13.34 -1.16
N ARG A 118 4.49 14.25 -1.40
CA ARG A 118 4.52 15.60 -0.82
C ARG A 118 4.41 15.58 0.73
N PRO A 119 4.90 16.62 1.43
CA PRO A 119 5.03 16.58 2.89
C PRO A 119 3.72 16.45 3.66
N ASP A 120 2.62 17.00 3.17
CA ASP A 120 1.30 16.94 3.82
C ASP A 120 0.63 15.57 3.66
N TYR A 121 1.12 14.72 2.76
CA TYR A 121 0.65 13.34 2.64
C TYR A 121 1.40 12.43 3.60
N LYS A 122 0.73 11.99 4.66
CA LYS A 122 1.31 11.12 5.70
C LYS A 122 0.83 9.67 5.65
N ASP A 123 -0.17 9.37 4.82
CA ASP A 123 -0.74 8.03 4.70
C ASP A 123 0.08 7.10 3.78
N ALA A 124 -0.35 5.83 3.77
CA ALA A 124 0.21 4.79 2.91
C ALA A 124 -0.41 4.84 1.51
N ALA A 125 0.32 4.40 0.50
CA ALA A 125 -0.21 4.21 -0.85
C ALA A 125 0.22 2.88 -1.45
N LEU A 126 -0.58 2.36 -2.37
CA LEU A 126 -0.29 1.14 -3.12
C LEU A 126 -0.13 1.47 -4.61
N ILE A 127 0.95 1.00 -5.21
CA ILE A 127 1.24 1.24 -6.62
C ILE A 127 1.19 -0.10 -7.35
N ARG A 128 0.38 -0.17 -8.41
CA ARG A 128 0.24 -1.34 -9.29
C ARG A 128 0.30 -0.88 -10.74
N GLY A 129 0.79 -1.71 -11.65
CA GLY A 129 0.90 -1.31 -13.04
C GLY A 129 0.74 -2.46 -14.02
N ALA A 130 0.49 -2.09 -15.27
CA ALA A 130 0.51 -3.02 -16.39
C ALA A 130 0.84 -2.25 -17.68
N ARG A 131 1.19 -3.01 -18.71
CA ARG A 131 1.24 -2.50 -20.07
C ARG A 131 -0.17 -2.19 -20.57
N ILE A 132 -0.33 -1.10 -21.32
CA ILE A 132 -1.64 -0.61 -21.79
C ILE A 132 -1.80 -0.53 -23.31
N ASP A 133 -0.70 -0.66 -24.06
CA ASP A 133 -0.68 -0.82 -25.53
C ASP A 133 -0.66 -2.29 -25.98
N ALA A 134 -0.43 -3.22 -25.05
CA ALA A 134 -0.49 -4.67 -25.24
C ALA A 134 -0.53 -5.36 -23.86
N SER A 135 -0.63 -6.69 -23.84
CA SER A 135 -0.46 -7.47 -22.61
C SER A 135 0.97 -7.37 -22.07
N GLY A 136 1.11 -7.32 -20.76
CA GLY A 136 2.39 -7.31 -20.06
C GLY A 136 2.23 -6.81 -18.63
N ASP A 137 2.94 -7.44 -17.71
CA ASP A 137 2.87 -7.12 -16.30
C ASP A 137 3.92 -6.07 -15.91
N VAL A 138 3.67 -5.39 -14.81
CA VAL A 138 4.68 -4.60 -14.11
C VAL A 138 4.93 -5.22 -12.75
N ARG A 139 6.20 -5.46 -12.44
CA ARG A 139 6.63 -5.93 -11.13
C ARG A 139 7.59 -4.93 -10.49
N PHE A 140 7.66 -4.96 -9.18
CA PHE A 140 8.39 -3.98 -8.39
C PHE A 140 9.31 -4.67 -7.39
N GLN A 141 10.43 -4.03 -7.09
CA GLN A 141 11.28 -4.37 -5.96
C GLN A 141 11.60 -3.09 -5.20
N ALA A 142 11.15 -3.00 -3.95
CA ALA A 142 11.48 -1.90 -3.03
C ALA A 142 12.80 -2.20 -2.32
N GLY A 143 13.78 -1.29 -2.37
CA GLY A 143 14.97 -1.35 -1.50
C GLY A 143 15.76 -2.68 -1.48
N GLY A 144 15.72 -3.48 -2.55
CA GLY A 144 16.37 -4.80 -2.62
C GLY A 144 15.57 -5.96 -2.00
N GLY A 145 14.30 -5.75 -1.63
CA GLY A 145 13.38 -6.78 -1.16
C GLY A 145 12.92 -7.76 -2.26
N PRO A 146 11.87 -8.57 -2.00
CA PRO A 146 11.32 -9.46 -3.01
C PRO A 146 10.71 -8.68 -4.18
N ILE A 147 10.68 -9.31 -5.36
CA ILE A 147 9.94 -8.80 -6.51
C ILE A 147 8.46 -9.15 -6.33
N THR A 148 7.58 -8.15 -6.41
CA THR A 148 6.14 -8.27 -6.18
C THR A 148 5.34 -7.61 -7.31
N GLY A 149 4.06 -7.94 -7.46
CA GLY A 149 3.16 -7.28 -8.43
C GLY A 149 2.65 -5.90 -7.98
N GLU A 150 2.95 -5.52 -6.74
CA GLU A 150 2.56 -4.25 -6.13
C GLU A 150 3.74 -3.64 -5.38
N LEU A 151 3.81 -2.32 -5.36
CA LEU A 151 4.77 -1.57 -4.56
C LEU A 151 4.04 -0.84 -3.43
N ARG A 152 4.49 -1.08 -2.21
CA ARG A 152 3.93 -0.48 -0.99
C ARG A 152 4.71 0.78 -0.63
N PHE A 153 4.00 1.89 -0.51
CA PHE A 153 4.52 3.16 -0.02
C PHE A 153 4.07 3.35 1.43
N ASP A 154 4.93 2.97 2.37
CA ASP A 154 4.69 3.03 3.82
C ASP A 154 4.62 4.44 4.39
N TYR A 155 4.08 4.60 5.61
CA TYR A 155 4.06 5.86 6.38
C TYR A 155 5.46 6.50 6.49
N ASP A 156 6.49 5.68 6.67
CA ASP A 156 7.88 6.10 6.52
C ASP A 156 8.63 5.13 5.61
N THR A 157 9.22 5.68 4.55
CA THR A 157 9.99 4.92 3.57
C THR A 157 11.44 4.69 4.01
N GLY A 158 11.85 5.27 5.16
CA GLY A 158 13.22 5.19 5.69
C GLY A 158 14.27 5.84 4.78
N THR A 159 13.85 6.48 3.69
CA THR A 159 14.73 7.08 2.69
C THR A 159 14.38 8.54 2.51
N ARG A 160 15.40 9.39 2.45
CA ARG A 160 15.30 10.81 2.11
C ARG A 160 16.18 11.05 0.88
N SER A 161 15.72 11.90 -0.04
CA SER A 161 16.55 12.28 -1.17
C SER A 161 17.41 13.48 -0.77
N GLN A 162 18.66 13.51 -1.23
CA GLN A 162 19.52 14.66 -0.98
C GLN A 162 18.90 15.91 -1.62
N GLY A 163 18.80 17.00 -0.86
CA GLY A 163 18.22 18.25 -1.35
C GLY A 163 16.69 18.27 -1.41
N SER A 164 15.99 17.21 -0.97
CA SER A 164 14.54 17.30 -0.74
C SER A 164 14.26 18.07 0.55
N GLU A 165 13.26 18.96 0.52
CA GLU A 165 12.77 19.61 1.74
C GLU A 165 12.28 18.58 2.78
N GLU A 166 12.22 19.02 4.04
CA GLU A 166 11.73 18.19 5.13
C GLU A 166 10.30 17.69 4.87
N GLY A 167 10.03 16.45 5.24
CA GLY A 167 8.71 15.83 5.13
C GLY A 167 8.40 15.19 3.78
N TRP A 168 9.16 15.49 2.72
CA TRP A 168 9.11 14.70 1.49
C TRP A 168 9.58 13.26 1.76
N ARG A 169 8.79 12.26 1.32
CA ARG A 169 9.13 10.85 1.50
C ARG A 169 9.49 10.24 0.17
N PHE A 170 10.57 9.48 0.13
CA PHE A 170 11.13 8.93 -1.09
C PHE A 170 11.12 7.40 -1.05
N LEU A 171 10.64 6.77 -2.12
CA LEU A 171 10.65 5.32 -2.25
C LEU A 171 11.43 4.90 -3.49
N PRO A 172 12.70 4.49 -3.34
CA PRO A 172 13.49 3.95 -4.43
C PRO A 172 12.98 2.55 -4.80
N SER A 173 12.55 2.35 -6.04
CA SER A 173 12.14 1.03 -6.54
C SER A 173 12.93 0.61 -7.78
N THR A 174 13.01 -0.69 -8.02
CA THR A 174 13.30 -1.27 -9.33
C THR A 174 11.98 -1.69 -9.93
N VAL A 175 11.72 -1.30 -11.18
CA VAL A 175 10.56 -1.72 -11.96
C VAL A 175 11.03 -2.74 -12.99
N VAL A 176 10.32 -3.85 -13.09
CA VAL A 176 10.56 -4.93 -14.05
C VAL A 176 9.38 -4.98 -15.02
N ILE A 177 9.69 -4.98 -16.32
CA ILE A 177 8.71 -4.96 -17.41
C ILE A 177 9.02 -6.02 -18.46
N ASP A 178 8.05 -6.31 -19.34
CA ASP A 178 8.16 -7.38 -20.33
C ASP A 178 8.66 -6.91 -21.71
N GLY A 179 8.72 -5.59 -21.96
CA GLY A 179 9.15 -5.06 -23.25
C GLY A 179 9.11 -3.53 -23.36
N PRO A 180 9.56 -2.95 -24.50
CA PRO A 180 9.23 -1.58 -24.84
C PRO A 180 7.71 -1.42 -25.03
N GLY A 181 7.19 -0.21 -24.77
CA GLY A 181 5.76 0.04 -24.91
C GLY A 181 5.25 1.14 -24.00
N CYS A 182 3.94 1.16 -23.78
CA CYS A 182 3.26 2.13 -22.93
C CYS A 182 2.75 1.46 -21.66
N TYR A 183 3.12 2.01 -20.51
CA TYR A 183 2.80 1.44 -19.21
C TYR A 183 2.00 2.43 -18.37
N ALA A 184 0.98 1.94 -17.69
CA ALA A 184 0.23 2.74 -16.72
C ALA A 184 0.44 2.18 -15.32
N PHE A 185 0.56 3.09 -14.37
CA PHE A 185 0.67 2.85 -12.95
C PHE A 185 -0.53 3.47 -12.28
N GLN A 186 -1.34 2.65 -11.64
CA GLN A 186 -2.36 3.12 -10.71
C GLN A 186 -1.71 3.31 -9.33
N VAL A 187 -1.93 4.47 -8.74
CA VAL A 187 -1.52 4.78 -7.37
C VAL A 187 -2.78 4.99 -6.55
N ASP A 188 -2.98 4.11 -5.57
CA ASP A 188 -4.13 4.11 -4.70
C ASP A 188 -3.74 4.63 -3.32
N GLY A 189 -4.44 5.66 -2.87
CA GLY A 189 -4.54 5.99 -1.45
C GLY A 189 -5.81 5.42 -0.86
N VAL A 190 -6.07 5.74 0.40
CA VAL A 190 -7.22 5.19 1.13
C VAL A 190 -8.54 5.52 0.42
N ASP A 191 -8.74 6.79 0.04
CA ASP A 191 -10.00 7.30 -0.52
C ASP A 191 -9.84 7.93 -1.92
N TRP A 192 -8.71 7.69 -2.58
CA TRP A 192 -8.40 8.27 -3.89
C TRP A 192 -7.57 7.30 -4.72
N SER A 193 -7.63 7.48 -6.04
CA SER A 193 -6.79 6.76 -7.00
C SER A 193 -6.40 7.71 -8.12
N LEU A 194 -5.19 7.55 -8.64
CA LEU A 194 -4.69 8.29 -9.80
C LEU A 194 -3.94 7.34 -10.74
N THR A 195 -3.74 7.80 -11.98
CA THR A 195 -2.96 7.06 -12.99
C THR A 195 -1.79 7.90 -13.48
N ILE A 196 -0.63 7.28 -13.58
CA ILE A 196 0.57 7.84 -14.22
C ILE A 196 0.92 6.92 -15.41
N VAL A 197 1.09 7.50 -16.58
CA VAL A 197 1.45 6.79 -17.82
C VAL A 197 2.88 7.15 -18.21
N MET A 198 3.66 6.14 -18.58
CA MET A 198 5.06 6.26 -19.00
C MET A 198 5.31 5.47 -20.28
N ASP A 199 6.14 6.00 -21.18
CA ASP A 199 6.72 5.22 -22.27
C ASP A 199 7.99 4.50 -21.80
N ALA A 200 8.16 3.27 -22.26
CA ALA A 200 9.32 2.45 -21.99
C ALA A 200 10.18 2.29 -23.24
N ALA A 201 11.44 2.68 -23.11
CA ALA A 201 12.46 2.55 -24.15
C ALA A 201 13.74 1.98 -23.55
N ALA A 202 14.59 1.39 -24.39
CA ALA A 202 15.91 0.95 -23.97
C ALA A 202 16.70 2.16 -23.43
N ASN A 203 17.47 1.94 -22.37
CA ASN A 203 18.42 2.95 -21.90
C ASN A 203 19.42 3.25 -23.04
N PRO A 204 19.60 4.53 -23.42
CA PRO A 204 20.47 4.92 -24.52
C PRO A 204 21.96 4.60 -24.26
#